data_AF-A0A7S2YZZ5-F1
#
_entry.id   AF-A0A7S2YZZ5-F1
#
_cell.length_a   1.000
_cell.length_b   1.000
_cell.length_c   1.000
_cell.angle_alpha   90.00
_cell.angle_beta   90.00
_cell.angle_gamma   90.00
#
_symmetry.space_group_name_H-M   'P 1'
#
loop_
_entity.id
_entity.type
_entity.pdbx_description
1 polymer ?
#
loop_
_entity_poly.entity_id
_entity_poly.type
_entity_poly.pdbx_seq_one_letter_code
_entity_poly.pdbx_strand_id
1 'polypeptide(L)'
;RPNQPPLRPQARSQDEKEKMLDQTLNLALKCLSYDFVGTCLDESSEDLGTIQVPTSWRPYLEDPQTMVLFIDTYAATQPPLSNCALECLVRIASVRRSLFSGEAEQ
;
A
#
# COMPACT_ATOMS: atom_id res chain seq x y z
N ARG A 1 37.59 21.97 21.25
CA ARG A 1 37.20 20.55 21.38
C ARG A 1 37.75 19.81 20.17
N PRO A 2 38.75 18.94 20.26
CA PRO A 2 39.20 18.20 19.10
C PRO A 2 38.49 16.84 18.99
N ASN A 3 38.12 16.50 17.76
CA ASN A 3 37.87 15.14 17.25
C ASN A 3 36.64 14.40 17.76
N GLN A 4 35.46 14.90 17.40
CA GLN A 4 34.30 14.02 17.28
C GLN A 4 34.41 13.30 15.92
N PRO A 5 34.55 11.96 15.88
CA PRO A 5 34.60 11.22 14.63
C PRO A 5 33.29 11.44 13.86
N PRO A 6 33.31 11.42 12.51
CA PRO A 6 32.09 11.54 11.73
C PRO A 6 31.15 10.40 12.14
N LEU A 7 29.90 10.75 12.47
CA LEU A 7 28.84 9.79 12.76
C LEU A 7 28.73 8.84 11.56
N ARG A 8 29.28 7.62 11.68
CA ARG A 8 29.04 6.57 10.67
C ARG A 8 27.53 6.39 10.55
N PRO A 9 26.97 6.30 9.34
CA PRO A 9 25.60 5.83 9.18
C PRO A 9 25.52 4.46 9.87
N GLN A 10 24.83 4.38 11.00
CA GLN A 10 24.57 3.09 11.63
C GLN A 10 23.66 2.33 10.68
N ALA A 11 24.21 1.28 10.05
CA ALA A 11 23.40 0.34 9.31
C ALA A 11 22.38 -0.25 10.29
N ARG A 12 21.08 0.01 10.06
CA ARG A 12 20.01 -0.58 10.87
C ARG A 12 20.16 -2.09 10.94
N SER A 13 19.93 -2.66 12.12
CA SER A 13 19.96 -4.11 12.31
C SER A 13 18.90 -4.78 11.44
N GLN A 14 19.08 -6.08 11.18
CA GLN A 14 18.10 -6.85 10.40
C GLN A 14 16.72 -6.82 11.09
N ASP A 15 16.69 -7.00 12.41
CA ASP A 15 15.47 -6.96 13.22
C ASP A 15 14.78 -5.59 13.15
N GLU A 16 15.54 -4.49 13.14
CA GLU A 16 14.98 -3.13 13.00
C GLU A 16 14.34 -2.91 11.62
N LYS A 17 14.94 -3.48 10.56
CA LYS A 17 14.39 -3.41 9.20
C LYS A 17 13.12 -4.23 9.09
N GLU A 18 13.13 -5.44 9.64
CA GLU A 18 11.98 -6.34 9.62
C GLU A 18 10.80 -5.73 10.40
N LYS A 19 11.06 -5.18 11.59
CA LYS A 19 10.04 -4.47 12.37
C LYS A 19 9.51 -3.23 11.66
N MET A 20 10.36 -2.46 10.98
CA MET A 20 9.87 -1.33 10.19
C MET A 20 8.99 -1.79 9.04
N LEU A 21 9.38 -2.88 8.36
CA LEU A 21 8.61 -3.44 7.26
C LEU A 21 7.24 -3.93 7.75
N ASP A 22 7.19 -4.63 8.88
CA ASP A 22 5.96 -5.04 9.54
C ASP A 22 5.02 -3.86 9.79
N GLN A 23 5.54 -2.81 10.43
CA GLN A 23 4.75 -1.62 10.73
C GLN A 23 4.26 -0.90 9.47
N THR A 24 5.08 -0.88 8.42
CA THR A 24 4.76 -0.25 7.13
C THR A 24 3.66 -1.02 6.40
N LEU A 25 3.78 -2.35 6.32
CA LEU A 25 2.76 -3.20 5.69
C LEU A 25 1.43 -3.13 6.44
N ASN A 26 1.46 -3.17 7.78
CA ASN A 26 0.26 -3.02 8.59
C ASN A 26 -0.42 -1.66 8.40
N LEU A 27 0.36 -0.58 8.25
CA LEU A 27 -0.19 0.74 7.97
C LEU A 27 -0.85 0.77 6.57
N ALA A 28 -0.15 0.28 5.55
CA ALA A 28 -0.67 0.20 4.19
C ALA A 28 -1.98 -0.61 4.15
N LEU A 29 -2.00 -1.78 4.79
CA LEU A 29 -3.19 -2.63 4.86
C LEU A 29 -4.37 -1.91 5.52
N LYS A 30 -4.13 -1.19 6.63
CA LYS A 30 -5.17 -0.40 7.32
C LYS A 30 -5.69 0.73 6.43
N CYS A 31 -4.82 1.43 5.72
CA CYS A 31 -5.21 2.47 4.77
C CYS A 31 -6.05 1.91 3.63
N LEU A 32 -5.65 0.77 3.06
CA LEU A 32 -6.34 0.10 1.96
C LEU A 32 -7.64 -0.60 2.39
N SER A 33 -7.79 -0.92 3.68
CA SER A 33 -8.98 -1.58 4.22
C SER A 33 -9.95 -0.61 4.90
N TYR A 34 -9.59 0.67 4.98
CA TYR A 34 -10.45 1.68 5.59
C TYR A 34 -11.70 1.89 4.73
N ASP A 35 -12.87 1.87 5.37
CA ASP A 35 -14.13 2.10 4.67
C ASP A 35 -14.35 3.61 4.50
N PHE A 36 -14.13 4.09 3.27
CA PHE A 36 -14.39 5.47 2.90
C PHE A 36 -15.88 5.73 2.60
N VAL A 37 -16.72 4.68 2.50
CA VAL A 37 -18.16 4.77 2.26
C VAL A 37 -18.82 5.42 3.49
N GLY A 38 -19.14 6.70 3.38
CA GLY A 38 -19.69 7.52 4.47
C GLY A 38 -18.90 8.78 4.80
N THR A 39 -17.71 8.95 4.21
CA THR A 39 -16.93 10.21 4.29
C THR A 39 -17.13 11.12 3.07
N CYS A 40 -17.68 10.58 1.98
CA CYS A 40 -18.05 11.32 0.78
C CYS A 40 -19.58 11.52 0.75
N LEU A 41 -20.02 12.77 0.56
CA LEU A 41 -21.42 13.20 0.58
C LEU A 41 -22.21 12.86 -0.69
N ASP A 42 -21.55 12.31 -1.71
CA ASP A 42 -22.14 12.11 -3.03
C ASP A 42 -21.68 10.76 -3.60
N GLU A 43 -22.58 10.09 -4.32
CA GLU A 43 -22.52 8.72 -4.86
C GLU A 43 -23.23 7.64 -4.01
N SER A 44 -24.53 7.54 -4.28
CA SER A 44 -25.38 6.39 -3.98
C SER A 44 -25.06 5.19 -4.89
N SER A 45 -25.25 4.00 -4.32
CA SER A 45 -25.56 2.71 -4.97
C SER A 45 -24.42 1.78 -5.43
N GLU A 46 -24.48 0.59 -4.81
CA GLU A 46 -24.37 -0.74 -5.42
C GLU A 46 -23.01 -1.16 -6.04
N ASP A 47 -22.13 -1.73 -5.19
CA ASP A 47 -21.27 -2.86 -5.54
C ASP A 47 -20.73 -3.53 -4.25
N LEU A 48 -21.45 -4.54 -3.76
CA LEU A 48 -21.05 -5.35 -2.61
C LEU A 48 -19.74 -6.08 -2.94
N GLY A 49 -18.62 -5.61 -2.40
CA GLY A 49 -17.30 -6.24 -2.56
C GLY A 49 -16.22 -5.39 -3.22
N THR A 50 -16.49 -4.11 -3.52
CA THR A 50 -15.47 -3.17 -4.01
C THR A 50 -14.99 -2.24 -2.91
N ILE A 51 -13.68 -2.00 -2.84
CA ILE A 51 -13.09 -1.04 -1.90
C ILE A 51 -13.14 0.34 -2.55
N GLN A 52 -13.75 1.30 -1.86
CA GLN A 52 -13.67 2.71 -2.21
C GLN A 52 -12.39 3.30 -1.64
N VAL A 53 -11.66 4.08 -2.43
CA VAL A 53 -10.46 4.80 -2.00
C VAL A 53 -10.56 6.26 -2.47
N PRO A 54 -9.87 7.21 -1.81
CA PRO A 54 -9.84 8.59 -2.26
C PRO A 54 -9.37 8.71 -3.72
N THR A 55 -10.03 9.56 -4.51
CA THR A 55 -9.67 9.79 -5.93
C THR A 55 -8.21 10.25 -6.10
N SER A 56 -7.66 10.94 -5.10
CA SER A 56 -6.25 11.35 -5.09
C SER A 56 -5.25 10.19 -5.04
N TRP A 57 -5.69 8.97 -4.68
CA TRP A 57 -4.85 7.77 -4.65
C TRP A 57 -4.76 7.08 -6.01
N ARG A 58 -5.69 7.38 -6.93
CA ARG A 58 -5.77 6.83 -8.28
C ARG A 58 -4.44 6.79 -9.03
N PRO A 59 -3.66 7.90 -9.18
CA PRO A 59 -2.41 7.86 -9.94
C PRO A 59 -1.36 6.93 -9.33
N TYR A 60 -1.41 6.68 -8.01
CA TYR A 60 -0.50 5.76 -7.35
C TYR A 60 -0.95 4.31 -7.49
N LEU A 61 -2.26 4.05 -7.55
CA LEU A 61 -2.81 2.70 -7.77
C LEU A 61 -2.75 2.27 -9.24
N GLU A 62 -2.81 3.23 -10.17
CA GLU A 62 -2.61 3.02 -11.61
C GLU A 62 -1.13 2.79 -11.96
N ASP A 63 -0.19 3.27 -11.13
CA ASP A 63 1.23 3.03 -11.35
C ASP A 63 1.59 1.54 -11.14
N PRO A 64 2.04 0.83 -12.20
CA PRO A 64 2.46 -0.56 -12.07
C PRO A 64 3.59 -0.76 -11.06
N GLN A 65 4.41 0.26 -10.81
CA GLN A 65 5.49 0.20 -9.82
C GLN A 65 4.95 -0.02 -8.39
N THR A 66 3.77 0.51 -8.08
CA THR A 66 3.12 0.26 -6.78
C THR A 66 2.76 -1.21 -6.62
N MET A 67 2.23 -1.84 -7.67
CA MET A 67 1.90 -3.26 -7.64
C MET A 67 3.16 -4.12 -7.53
N VAL A 68 4.20 -3.79 -8.32
CA VAL A 68 5.50 -4.47 -8.28
C VAL A 68 6.11 -4.40 -6.88
N LEU A 69 6.05 -3.25 -6.20
CA LEU A 69 6.55 -3.09 -4.83
C LEU A 69 5.96 -4.12 -3.85
N PHE A 70 4.64 -4.33 -3.87
CA PHE A 70 4.00 -5.31 -2.99
C PHE A 70 4.27 -6.76 -3.43
N ILE A 71 4.37 -7.03 -4.74
CA ILE A 71 4.75 -8.35 -5.28
C ILE A 71 6.18 -8.72 -4.87
N ASP A 72 7.14 -7.81 -5.04
CA ASP A 72 8.53 -8.01 -4.65
C ASP A 72 8.64 -8.21 -3.14
N THR A 73 7.89 -7.44 -2.36
CA THR A 73 7.84 -7.60 -0.90
C THR A 73 7.27 -8.98 -0.51
N TYR A 74 6.22 -9.45 -1.18
CA TYR A 74 5.68 -10.79 -0.98
C TYR A 74 6.71 -11.88 -1.29
N ALA A 75 7.42 -11.76 -2.43
CA ALA A 75 8.41 -12.74 -2.87
C ALA A 75 9.68 -12.75 -1.98
N ALA A 76 10.07 -11.60 -1.44
CA ALA A 76 11.28 -11.44 -0.64
C ALA A 76 11.10 -11.74 0.86
N THR A 77 9.88 -11.97 1.33
CA THR A 77 9.59 -12.16 2.76
C THR A 77 8.95 -13.53 3.04
N GLN A 78 8.90 -13.91 4.32
CA GLN A 78 8.21 -15.11 4.81
C GLN A 78 7.02 -14.71 5.69
N PRO A 79 6.08 -15.63 5.97
CA PRO A 79 5.01 -15.36 6.92
C PRO A 79 5.58 -14.93 8.28
N PRO A 80 4.99 -13.92 8.96
CA PRO A 80 3.68 -13.30 8.67
C PRO A 80 3.72 -12.14 7.65
N LEU A 81 4.90 -11.62 7.31
CA LEU A 81 5.03 -10.42 6.45
C LEU A 81 4.52 -10.64 5.03
N SER A 82 4.83 -11.80 4.45
CA SER A 82 4.35 -12.14 3.11
C SER A 82 2.81 -12.23 3.07
N ASN A 83 2.16 -12.72 4.12
CA ASN A 83 0.70 -12.73 4.21
C ASN A 83 0.13 -11.30 4.21
N CYS A 84 0.76 -10.38 4.96
CA CYS A 84 0.33 -8.99 5.01
C CYS A 84 0.52 -8.27 3.66
N ALA A 85 1.64 -8.53 2.97
CA ALA A 85 1.89 -8.02 1.64
C ALA A 85 0.86 -8.54 0.61
N LEU A 86 0.54 -9.84 0.67
CA LEU A 86 -0.49 -10.44 -0.17
C LEU A 86 -1.87 -9.86 0.12
N GLU A 87 -2.20 -9.61 1.38
CA GLU A 87 -3.46 -8.97 1.74
C GLU A 87 -3.55 -7.55 1.18
N CYS A 88 -2.46 -6.77 1.20
CA CYS A 88 -2.39 -5.46 0.54
C CYS A 88 -2.67 -5.57 -0.96
N LEU A 89 -2.08 -6.57 -1.65
CA LEU A 89 -2.35 -6.82 -3.08
C LEU A 89 -3.81 -7.14 -3.34
N VAL A 90 -4.43 -7.96 -2.50
CA VAL A 90 -5.87 -8.28 -2.60
C VAL A 90 -6.69 -7.00 -2.45
N ARG A 91 -6.38 -6.13 -1.48
CA ARG A 91 -7.10 -4.86 -1.32
C ARG A 91 -6.95 -3.95 -2.54
N ILE A 92 -5.74 -3.83 -3.09
CA ILE A 92 -5.48 -3.05 -4.31
C ILE A 92 -6.30 -3.62 -5.49
N ALA A 93 -6.33 -4.94 -5.66
CA ALA A 93 -7.10 -5.58 -6.73
C ALA A 93 -8.63 -5.45 -6.54
N SER A 94 -9.10 -5.30 -5.31
CA SER A 94 -10.51 -5.08 -4.98
C SER A 94 -10.97 -3.62 -5.10
N VAL A 95 -10.08 -2.67 -5.43
CA VAL A 95 -10.45 -1.28 -5.68
C VAL A 95 -11.34 -1.18 -6.93
N ARG A 96 -12.48 -0.47 -6.82
CA ARG A 96 -13.51 -0.43 -7.88
C ARG A 96 -12.95 0.10 -9.20
N ARG A 97 -13.35 -0.57 -10.29
CA ARG A 97 -12.91 -0.26 -11.66
C ARG A 97 -13.38 1.11 -12.18
N SER A 98 -14.34 1.78 -11.53
CA SER A 98 -14.71 3.18 -11.85
C SER A 98 -13.57 4.17 -11.57
N LEU A 99 -12.55 3.73 -10.83
CA LEU A 99 -11.26 4.39 -10.71
C LEU A 99 -10.32 4.18 -11.91
N PHE A 100 -10.72 3.51 -12.98
CA PHE A 100 -10.00 3.54 -14.24
C PHE A 100 -10.95 4.19 -15.24
N SER A 101 -10.77 5.49 -15.48
CA SER A 101 -11.54 6.18 -16.50
C SER A 101 -11.10 5.57 -17.82
N GLY A 102 -12.06 4.98 -18.54
CA GLY A 102 -11.80 4.23 -19.75
C GLY A 102 -10.80 4.94 -20.64
N GLU A 103 -9.85 4.17 -21.17
CA GLU A 103 -9.26 4.49 -22.46
C GLU A 103 -10.45 4.83 -23.37
N ALA A 104 -10.59 6.12 -23.67
CA ALA A 104 -11.56 6.57 -24.63
C ALA A 104 -11.35 5.75 -25.90
N GLU A 105 -12.45 5.21 -26.43
CA GLU A 105 -12.54 4.56 -27.74
C GLU A 105 -11.47 5.08 -28.70
N GLN A 106 -10.58 4.17 -29.13
CA GLN A 106 -9.89 4.28 -30.41
C GLN A 106 -10.53 3.31 -31.39
#